data_AF-A0A958T909-F1
#
_entry.id   AF-A0A958T909-F1
#
_cell.length_a   1.000
_cell.length_b   1.000
_cell.length_c   1.000
_cell.angle_alpha   90.00
_cell.angle_beta   90.00
_cell.angle_gamma   90.00
#
_symmetry.space_group_name_H-M   'P 1'
#
loop_
_entity.id
_entity.type
_entity.pdbx_description
1 polymer ?
#
loop_
_entity_poly.entity_id
_entity_poly.type
_entity_poly.pdbx_seq_one_letter_code
_entity_poly.pdbx_strand_id
1 'polypeptide(L)' 'FVHTITDFCYLENNITEQKEKLYGFGFGFGILTQAGLFRLVYANGKSEDQSFKLSNSKVHLSLTAFF' A
#
# COMPACT_ATOMS: atom_id res chain seq x y z
N PHE A 1 -15.23 -0.70 8.75
CA PHE A 1 -14.04 0.15 9.00
C PHE A 1 -13.58 0.74 7.69
N VAL A 2 -13.20 2.02 7.66
CA VAL A 2 -12.60 2.68 6.49
C VAL A 2 -11.37 3.45 6.99
N HIS A 3 -10.28 3.43 6.25
CA HIS A 3 -9.04 4.13 6.59
C HIS A 3 -8.27 4.53 5.33
N THR A 4 -7.40 5.52 5.48
CA THR A 4 -6.38 5.87 4.49
C THR A 4 -5.02 5.32 4.93
N ILE A 5 -4.10 5.18 3.99
CA ILE A 5 -2.73 4.73 4.21
C ILE A 5 -1.80 5.78 3.62
N THR A 6 -0.73 6.12 4.33
CA THR A 6 0.31 7.04 3.85
C THR A 6 1.64 6.60 4.41
N ASP A 7 2.60 6.33 3.52
CA ASP A 7 3.92 5.82 3.85
C ASP A 7 5.00 6.68 3.21
N PHE A 8 6.10 6.88 3.92
CA PHE A 8 7.30 7.58 3.43
C PHE A 8 8.51 6.68 3.65
N CYS A 9 9.36 6.54 2.65
CA CYS A 9 10.56 5.71 2.70
C CYS A 9 11.74 6.43 2.06
N TYR A 10 12.94 6.22 2.58
CA TYR A 10 14.20 6.68 1.99
C TYR A 10 15.08 5.46 1.74
N LEU A 11 15.51 5.30 0.49
CA LEU A 11 16.36 4.21 0.02
C LEU A 11 17.73 4.78 -0.37
N GLU A 12 18.80 4.23 0.21
CA GLU A 12 20.17 4.58 -0.13
C GLU A 12 20.98 3.31 -0.41
N ASN A 13 21.64 3.27 -1.57
CA ASN A 13 22.54 2.20 -1.97
C ASN A 13 23.85 2.80 -2.48
N ASN A 14 24.90 2.63 -1.68
CA ASN A 14 26.22 3.20 -1.95
C ASN A 14 26.99 2.47 -3.06
N ILE A 15 26.65 1.22 -3.38
CA ILE A 15 27.33 0.46 -4.45
C ILE A 15 26.95 1.01 -5.83
N THR A 16 25.70 1.45 -5.98
CA THR A 16 25.15 1.99 -7.23
C THR A 16 24.94 3.50 -7.18
N GLU A 17 25.41 4.17 -6.12
CA GLU A 17 25.20 5.60 -5.86
C GLU A 17 23.72 6.03 -5.92
N GLN A 18 22.80 5.14 -5.58
CA GLN A 18 21.36 5.37 -5.67
C GLN A 18 20.84 5.99 -4.37
N LYS A 19 20.09 7.10 -4.50
CA LYS A 19 19.36 7.74 -3.40
C LYS A 19 17.96 8.05 -3.88
N GLU A 20 16.94 7.49 -3.23
CA GLU A 20 15.55 7.68 -3.61
C GLU A 20 14.68 7.95 -2.38
N LYS A 21 13.73 8.88 -2.51
CA LYS A 21 12.58 8.96 -1.62
C LYS A 21 11.40 8.28 -2.27
N LEU A 22 10.69 7.44 -1.54
CA LEU A 22 9.47 6.79 -1.98
C LEU A 22 8.29 7.26 -1.14
N TYR A 23 7.16 7.41 -1.82
CA TYR A 23 5.91 7.86 -1.26
C TYR A 23 4.84 6.83 -1.58
N GLY A 24 4.12 6.37 -0.56
CA GLY A 24 3.00 5.46 -0.67
C GLY A 24 1.72 6.14 -0.19
N PHE A 25 0.62 5.92 -0.89
CA PHE A 25 -0.70 6.35 -0.44
C PHE A 25 -1.77 5.33 -0.83
N GLY A 26 -2.81 5.22 -0.03
CA GLY A 26 -3.86 4.27 -0.28
C GLY A 26 -5.09 4.50 0.58
N PHE A 27 -6.08 3.64 0.35
CA PHE A 27 -7.26 3.53 1.19
C PHE A 27 -7.64 2.06 1.34
N GLY A 28 -8.31 1.76 2.43
CA GLY A 28 -8.79 0.43 2.71
C GLY A 28 -10.09 0.45 3.46
N PHE A 29 -10.81 -0.65 3.36
CA PHE A 29 -11.99 -0.90 4.16
C PHE A 29 -12.01 -2.34 4.67
N GLY A 30 -12.74 -2.53 5.77
CA GLY A 30 -12.99 -3.83 6.37
C GLY A 30 -14.47 -3.99 6.70
N ILE A 31 -15.01 -5.17 6.37
CA ILE A 31 -16.40 -5.56 6.59
C ILE A 31 -16.40 -6.80 7.48
N LEU A 32 -17.10 -6.74 8.60
CA LEU A 32 -17.37 -7.93 9.41
C LEU A 32 -18.55 -8.67 8.79
N THR A 33 -18.32 -9.90 8.35
CA THR A 33 -19.32 -10.79 7.74
C THR A 33 -19.58 -11.97 8.67
N GLN A 34 -20.60 -12.79 8.37
CA GLN A 34 -20.82 -14.04 9.12
C GLN A 34 -19.65 -15.02 9.00
N ALA A 35 -18.88 -14.96 7.91
CA ALA A 35 -17.69 -15.77 7.70
C ALA A 35 -16.41 -15.18 8.33
N GLY A 36 -16.50 -14.03 9.02
CA GLY A 36 -15.37 -13.34 9.64
C GLY A 36 -15.05 -11.98 9.02
N LEU A 37 -13.85 -11.46 9.26
CA LEU A 37 -13.44 -10.12 8.86
C LEU A 37 -12.84 -10.12 7.44
N PHE A 38 -13.56 -9.54 6.49
CA PHE A 38 -13.06 -9.26 5.15
C PHE A 38 -12.40 -7.89 5.10
N ARG A 39 -11.24 -7.76 4.42
CA ARG A 39 -10.54 -6.50 4.21
C ARG A 39 -10.07 -6.35 2.77
N LEU A 40 -10.23 -5.15 2.24
CA LEU A 40 -9.70 -4.72 0.95
C LEU A 40 -8.86 -3.46 1.17
N VAL A 41 -7.64 -3.48 0.63
CA VAL A 41 -6.74 -2.33 0.59
C VAL A 41 -6.32 -2.08 -0.85
N TYR A 42 -6.38 -0.82 -1.27
CA TYR A 42 -5.80 -0.32 -2.51
C TYR A 42 -4.75 0.74 -2.15
N ALA A 43 -3.52 0.56 -2.62
CA ALA A 43 -2.44 1.51 -2.41
C ALA A 43 -1.62 1.71 -3.70
N ASN A 44 -1.07 2.91 -3.91
CA ASN A 44 -0.13 3.23 -4.97
C ASN A 44 1.15 3.82 -4.37
N GLY A 45 2.28 3.56 -5.00
CA GLY A 45 3.56 4.15 -4.62
C GLY A 45 4.36 4.69 -5.81
N LYS A 46 5.16 5.71 -5.55
CA LYS A 46 6.13 6.29 -6.49
C LYS A 46 7.42 6.69 -5.78
N SER A 47 8.54 6.61 -6.48
CA SER A 47 9.76 7.36 -6.12
C SER A 47 9.60 8.85 -6.47
N GLU A 48 10.37 9.73 -5.82
CA GLU A 48 10.33 11.19 -5.95
C GLU A 48 10.34 11.65 -7.41
N ASP A 49 11.31 11.14 -8.17
CA ASP A 49 11.54 11.47 -9.58
C ASP A 49 10.63 10.71 -10.56
N GLN A 50 9.79 9.80 -10.06
CA GLN A 50 8.85 9.07 -10.91
C GLN A 50 7.53 9.82 -11.03
N SER A 51 7.03 9.95 -12.26
CA SER A 51 5.63 10.33 -12.49
C SER A 51 4.69 9.31 -11.85
N PHE A 52 3.55 9.80 -11.35
CA PHE A 52 2.50 8.93 -10.81
C PHE A 52 1.98 7.98 -11.89
N LYS A 53 1.88 6.69 -11.56
CA LYS A 53 1.37 5.66 -12.49
C LYS A 53 0.42 4.73 -11.75
N LEU A 54 -0.83 4.67 -12.19
CA LEU A 54 -1.84 3.75 -11.62
C LEU A 54 -1.43 2.28 -11.75
N SER A 55 -0.60 1.92 -12.74
CA SER A 55 -0.06 0.57 -12.89
C SER A 55 0.85 0.13 -11.74
N ASN A 56 1.36 1.08 -10.94
CA ASN A 56 2.16 0.79 -9.74
C ASN A 56 1.29 0.45 -8.53
N SER A 57 -0.04 0.51 -8.65
CA SER A 57 -0.94 0.19 -7.55
C SER A 57 -0.90 -1.29 -7.19
N LYS A 58 -1.13 -1.56 -5.90
CA LYS A 58 -1.29 -2.89 -5.32
C LYS A 58 -2.65 -2.99 -4.68
N VAL A 59 -3.28 -4.15 -4.85
CA VAL A 59 -4.52 -4.53 -4.16
C VAL A 59 -4.19 -5.65 -3.19
N HIS A 60 -4.59 -5.51 -1.93
CA HIS A 60 -4.50 -6.57 -0.93
C HIS A 60 -5.90 -6.95 -0.48
N LEU A 61 -6.24 -8.23 -0.67
CA LEU A 61 -7.49 -8.84 -0.19
C LEU A 61 -7.16 -9.84 0.90
N SER A 62 -7.87 -9.78 2.01
CA SER A 62 -7.74 -10.78 3.08
C SER A 62 -9.08 -11.10 3.73
N LEU A 63 -9.23 -12.35 4.16
CA LEU A 63 -10.35 -12.82 4.97
C LEU A 63 -9.80 -13.54 6.19
N THR A 64 -10.12 -13.04 7.39
CA THR A 64 -9.87 -13.75 8.64
C THR A 64 -11.17 -14.42 9.06
N ALA A 65 -11.24 -15.73 8.89
CA ALA A 65 -12.41 -16.53 9.24
C ALA A 65 -12.29 -17.12 10.65
N PHE A 66 -13.43 -17.22 11.34
CA PHE A 66 -13.55 -17.88 12.63
C PHE A 66 -14.41 -19.12 12.43
N PHE A 67 -13.91 -20.28 12.82
CA PHE A 67 -14.58 -21.58 12.72
C PHE A 67 -14.72 -22.19 14.09
#